data_AF-A0A383EVR6-F1
#
_entry.id   AF-A0A383EVR6-F1
#
_cell.length_a   1.000
_cell.length_b   1.000
_cell.length_c   1.000
_cell.angle_alpha   90.00
_cell.angle_beta   90.00
_cell.angle_gamma   90.00
#
_symmetry.space_group_name_H-M   'P 1'
#
loop_
_entity.id
_entity.type
_entity.pdbx_description
1 polymer ?
#
loop_
_entity_poly.entity_id
_entity_poly.type
_entity_poly.pdbx_seq_one_letter_code
_entity_poly.pdbx_strand_id
1 'polypeptide(L)' 'MSKSLAIKNGKKLLKDEQEFIINSLFACKEPAVSPFNKNIYYTITFEELEKKFL' A
#
# COMPACT_ATOMS: atom_id res chain seq x y z
N MET A 1 15.75 -5.08 9.19
CA MET A 1 15.22 -4.01 10.06
C MET A 1 13.79 -3.59 9.70
N SER A 2 13.40 -3.55 8.42
CA SER A 2 12.02 -3.20 8.02
C SER A 2 10.93 -4.13 8.58
N LYS A 3 11.18 -5.45 8.62
CA LYS A 3 10.19 -6.45 9.06
C LYS A 3 9.76 -6.30 10.53
N SER A 4 10.65 -5.86 11.42
CA SER A 4 10.36 -5.71 12.85
C SER A 4 9.55 -4.45 13.17
N LEU A 5 9.56 -3.46 12.28
CA LEU A 5 8.82 -2.20 12.41
C LEU A 5 7.56 -2.16 11.53
N ALA A 6 7.32 -3.20 10.74
CA ALA A 6 6.15 -3.29 9.88
C ALA A 6 4.86 -3.45 10.69
N ILE A 7 3.77 -2.93 10.13
CA ILE A 7 2.43 -3.15 10.67
C ILE A 7 2.11 -4.64 10.59
N LYS A 8 1.70 -5.21 11.73
CA LYS A 8 1.32 -6.62 11.82
C LYS A 8 -0.03 -6.86 11.14
N ASN A 9 -0.18 -8.05 10.56
CA ASN A 9 -1.46 -8.51 10.03
C ASN A 9 -2.57 -8.43 11.09
N GLY A 10 -3.76 -8.00 10.68
CA GLY A 10 -4.92 -7.89 11.56
C GLY A 10 -4.96 -6.62 12.43
N LYS A 11 -3.94 -5.75 12.40
CA LYS A 11 -4.03 -4.43 13.06
C LYS A 11 -5.08 -3.58 12.33
N LYS A 12 -6.12 -3.14 13.06
CA LYS A 12 -7.04 -2.11 12.57
C LYS A 12 -6.32 -0.77 12.54
N LEU A 13 -6.46 -0.05 11.42
CA LEU A 13 -5.85 1.27 11.22
C LEU A 13 -6.94 2.34 11.20
N LEU A 14 -6.74 3.40 11.98
CA LEU A 14 -7.54 4.62 11.88
C LEU A 14 -7.22 5.36 10.58
N LYS A 15 -8.10 6.27 10.16
CA LYS A 15 -7.95 7.02 8.90
C LYS A 15 -6.61 7.77 8.84
N ASP A 16 -6.26 8.48 9.90
CA ASP A 16 -5.02 9.27 9.97
C ASP A 16 -3.77 8.37 9.93
N GLU A 17 -3.83 7.18 10.53
CA GLU A 17 -2.74 6.20 10.44
C GLU A 17 -2.57 5.71 8.98
N GLN A 18 -3.68 5.46 8.27
CA GLN A 18 -3.63 5.06 6.86
C GLN A 18 -3.03 6.16 5.98
N GLU A 19 -3.45 7.41 6.18
CA GLU A 19 -2.94 8.56 5.43
C GLU A 19 -1.44 8.77 5.68
N PHE A 20 -1.00 8.67 6.94
CA PHE A 20 0.42 8.74 7.29
C PHE A 20 1.26 7.67 6.57
N ILE A 21 0.76 6.44 6.47
CA ILE A 21 1.45 5.34 5.76
C ILE A 21 1.59 5.66 4.28
N ILE A 22 0.53 6.16 3.64
CA ILE A 22 0.54 6.51 2.21
C ILE A 22 1.52 7.66 1.94
N ASN A 23 1.49 8.70 2.76
CA ASN A 23 2.42 9.83 2.63
C ASN A 23 3.88 9.39 2.82
N SER A 24 4.14 8.52 3.80
CA SER A 24 5.47 7.97 4.03
C SER A 24 5.95 7.08 2.88
N LEU A 25 5.05 6.29 2.28
CA LEU A 25 5.35 5.47 1.11
C LEU A 25 5.81 6.33 -0.06
N PHE A 26 5.05 7.37 -0.41
CA PHE A 26 5.37 8.22 -1.57
C PHE A 26 6.53 9.20 -1.33
N ALA A 27 6.97 9.37 -0.07
CA ALA A 27 8.22 10.05 0.25
C ALA A 27 9.47 9.19 -0.06
N CYS A 28 9.30 7.89 -0.29
CA CYS A 28 10.41 6.99 -0.62
C CYS A 28 10.88 7.18 -2.07
N LYS A 29 12.17 7.01 -2.32
CA LYS A 29 12.76 7.11 -3.67
C LYS A 29 12.18 6.07 -4.64
N GLU A 30 11.87 4.88 -4.16
CA GLU A 30 11.29 3.79 -4.94
C GLU A 30 10.08 3.21 -4.18
N PRO A 31 8.85 3.70 -4.44
CA PRO A 31 7.65 3.29 -3.70
C PRO A 31 6.93 2.09 -4.34
N ALA A 32 7.31 1.68 -5.55
CA ALA A 32 6.57 0.69 -6.32
C ALA A 32 6.85 -0.76 -5.89
N VAL A 33 8.07 -1.04 -5.43
CA VAL A 33 8.55 -2.40 -5.12
C VAL A 33 9.06 -2.51 -3.69
N SER A 34 8.73 -3.63 -3.05
CA SER A 34 9.25 -3.96 -1.73
C SER A 34 10.67 -4.56 -1.83
N PRO A 35 11.43 -4.62 -0.72
CA PRO A 35 12.75 -5.28 -0.69
C PRO A 35 12.75 -6.77 -1.07
N PHE A 36 11.57 -7.37 -1.22
CA PHE A 36 11.39 -8.77 -1.65
C PHE A 36 10.89 -8.87 -3.10
N ASN A 37 11.02 -7.79 -3.87
CA ASN A 37 10.63 -7.68 -5.28
C ASN A 37 9.14 -7.97 -5.52
N LYS A 38 8.28 -7.50 -4.61
CA LYS A 38 6.82 -7.53 -4.76
C LYS A 38 6.26 -6.13 -4.85
N ASN A 39 5.27 -5.93 -5.72
CA ASN A 39 4.57 -4.65 -5.87
C ASN A 39 3.91 -4.25 -4.54
N ILE A 40 4.05 -2.98 -4.17
CA ILE A 40 3.49 -2.43 -2.91
C ILE A 40 2.01 -2.07 -3.09
N TYR A 41 1.65 -1.49 -4.23
CA TYR A 41 0.29 -1.09 -4.54
C TYR A 41 -0.03 -1.36 -6.01
N TYR A 42 -1.32 -1.33 -6.33
CA TYR A 42 -1.85 -1.39 -7.68
C TYR A 42 -2.92 -0.32 -7.80
N THR A 43 -2.96 0.34 -8.95
CA THR A 43 -4.01 1.31 -9.25
C THR A 43 -5.10 0.59 -10.00
N ILE A 44 -6.34 0.63 -9.50
CA ILE A 44 -7.50 0.15 -10.23
C ILE A 44 -8.17 1.37 -10.87
N THR A 45 -8.30 1.35 -12.18
CA THR A 45 -9.07 2.36 -12.91
C THR A 45 -10.56 2.09 -12.81
N PHE A 46 -11.38 3.11 -13.07
CA PHE A 46 -12.83 2.95 -13.10
C PHE A 46 -13.26 1.90 -14.14
N GLU A 47 -12.65 1.91 -15.32
CA GLU A 47 -12.94 0.94 -16.40
C GLU A 47 -12.59 -0.51 -15.98
N GLU A 48 -11.46 -0.73 -15.32
CA GLU A 48 -11.09 -2.06 -14.79
C GLU A 48 -12.04 -2.52 -13.68
N LEU A 49 -12.55 -1.57 -12.89
CA LEU A 49 -13.53 -1.86 -11.86
C LEU A 49 -14.86 -2.29 -12.49
N GLU A 50 -15.38 -1.52 -13.45
CA GLU A 50 -16.63 -1.86 -14.16
C GLU A 50 -16.59 -3.24 -14.80
N LYS A 51 -15.48 -3.58 -15.48
CA LYS A 51 -15.30 -4.91 -16.10
C LYS A 51 -15.36 -6.09 -15.11
N LYS A 52 -15.12 -5.86 -13.81
CA LYS A 52 -15.16 -6.92 -12.78
C LYS A 52 -16.56 -7.17 -12.22
N PHE A 53 -17.49 -6.25 -12.44
CA PHE A 53 -18.87 -6.33 -11.92
C PHE A 53 -19.92 -6.47 -13.03
N LEU A 54 -19.50 -6.51 -14.30
CA LEU A 54 -20.26 -7.00 -15.45
C LEU A 54 -20.17 -8.53 -15.54
#